data_AF-A0A7C2NDB1-F1
#
_entry.id   AF-A0A7C2NDB1-F1
#
_cell.length_a   1.000
_cell.length_b   1.000
_cell.length_c   1.000
_cell.angle_alpha   90.00
_cell.angle_beta   90.00
_cell.angle_gamma   90.00
#
_symmetry.space_group_name_H-M   'P 1'
#
loop_
_entity.id
_entity.type
_entity.pdbx_description
1 polymer ?
#
loop_
_entity_poly.entity_id
_entity_poly.type
_entity_poly.pdbx_seq_one_letter_code
_entity_poly.pdbx_strand_id
1 'polypeptide(L)'
;MAARRLFLVVLSAAAVAACGVRGRSPGDLLGSIARVTEEDERSVGAQVDQHILARVPLIDDPVVLGFASDLGQRIVATIEPQPFVYRFRVVPDSTLNAFALPAGYVYLHSATILQAASLDELAGVMAHEIAHVKGRHYARGTEQTFWPSLLARAAGLGAAFAAREPGFAVVAEGINVALQLRYTREFEDEADDRGSVFMSRAGFDPIGMGRFFERIVRAEVGGIHFPPYLYSHPDLEQRIEGVKVRAETLRAAPERDGALEAGFRDAQVRLALLIQAGRTSFVDAQPYDRSRTEPLLARAEAAAKAGRTEEAIAALEEAGRLEPRDPRPPFRLGERLEAAGRTADAVAAWRRAVALDPSVALAFFKLGEAAQSLGHRHQAAYYFEQAARRFAPGGALQRRAFLALETLSYPPVVDAGLADGRSEPGADDAALGAPREAFALGDPEVVWWARLHPRYAPFRQRVRVRWLDPAGATAADVAAEAPAKDLVAARLALEGALRERFGRWRVEARLEGQVIDRRTFLYSSSLRRASSAQVPSGRSPR
;
A
#
# COMPACT_ATOMS: atom_id res chain seq x y z
N MET A 1 -30.92 14.11 47.18
CA MET A 1 -31.48 15.08 46.21
C MET A 1 -30.49 15.54 45.13
N ALA A 2 -29.16 15.44 45.32
CA ALA A 2 -28.17 15.80 44.29
C ALA A 2 -28.08 14.81 43.10
N ALA A 3 -28.23 13.50 43.34
CA ALA A 3 -28.16 12.48 42.27
C ALA A 3 -29.33 12.56 41.25
N ARG A 4 -30.51 13.03 41.68
CA ARG A 4 -31.68 13.21 40.81
C ARG A 4 -31.56 14.44 39.89
N ARG A 5 -30.78 15.45 40.29
CA ARG A 5 -30.53 16.65 39.48
C ARG A 5 -29.46 16.43 38.41
N LEU A 6 -28.46 15.57 38.67
CA LEU A 6 -27.44 15.23 37.68
C LEU A 6 -28.01 14.36 36.53
N PHE A 7 -28.95 13.45 36.85
CA PHE A 7 -29.59 12.60 35.86
C PHE A 7 -30.51 13.37 34.89
N LEU A 8 -31.15 14.45 35.36
CA LEU A 8 -32.02 15.31 34.53
C LEU A 8 -31.24 16.27 33.63
N VAL A 9 -30.01 16.67 34.00
CA VAL A 9 -29.13 17.52 33.18
C VAL A 9 -28.47 16.73 32.05
N VAL A 10 -28.13 15.45 32.27
CA VAL A 10 -27.57 14.58 31.23
C VAL A 10 -28.64 14.18 30.19
N LEU A 11 -29.89 13.96 30.61
CA LEU A 11 -31.00 13.66 29.70
C LEU A 11 -31.44 14.87 28.85
N SER A 12 -31.29 16.10 29.36
CA SER A 12 -31.62 17.32 28.59
C SER A 12 -30.49 17.71 27.61
N ALA A 13 -29.23 17.39 27.90
CA ALA A 13 -28.12 17.54 26.94
C ALA A 13 -28.22 16.54 25.77
N ALA A 14 -28.71 15.32 26.01
CA ALA A 14 -28.96 14.33 24.95
C ALA A 14 -30.17 14.70 24.06
N ALA A 15 -31.18 15.38 24.60
CA ALA A 15 -32.36 15.82 23.84
C ALA A 15 -32.06 16.99 22.88
N VAL A 16 -31.09 17.86 23.21
CA VAL A 16 -30.71 18.99 22.32
C VAL A 16 -29.80 18.52 21.17
N ALA A 17 -29.03 17.44 21.35
CA ALA A 17 -28.28 16.82 20.25
C ALA A 17 -29.17 16.05 19.26
N ALA A 18 -30.40 15.69 19.64
CA ALA A 18 -31.35 14.93 18.82
C ALA A 18 -32.25 15.79 17.91
N CYS A 19 -32.28 17.12 18.08
CA CYS A 19 -33.12 18.01 17.25
C CYS A 19 -32.41 18.58 16.00
N GLY A 20 -31.14 18.24 15.76
CA GLY A 20 -30.36 18.73 14.62
C GLY A 20 -30.31 17.80 13.39
N VAL A 21 -30.79 16.56 13.49
CA VAL A 21 -30.74 15.58 12.39
C VAL A 21 -32.16 15.17 12.04
N ARG A 22 -32.79 15.92 11.14
CA ARG A 22 -34.03 15.45 10.50
C ARG A 22 -33.69 14.25 9.62
N GLY A 23 -34.16 13.06 10.01
CA GLY A 23 -34.26 11.93 9.08
C GLY A 23 -33.91 10.53 9.57
N ARG A 24 -33.67 10.27 10.87
CA ARG A 24 -33.55 8.88 11.36
C ARG A 24 -34.31 8.67 12.66
N SER A 25 -35.11 7.61 12.70
CA SER A 25 -35.87 7.25 13.89
C SER A 25 -34.94 6.64 14.96
N PRO A 26 -35.23 6.73 16.26
CA PRO A 26 -34.46 6.06 17.30
C PRO A 26 -34.44 4.53 17.17
N GLY A 27 -35.33 3.95 16.34
CA GLY A 27 -35.32 2.52 15.97
C GLY A 27 -34.29 2.14 14.90
N ASP A 28 -33.71 3.11 14.18
CA ASP A 28 -32.66 2.87 13.16
C ASP A 28 -31.25 2.72 13.77
N LEU A 29 -31.09 3.01 15.07
CA LEU A 29 -29.79 2.95 15.76
C LEU A 29 -29.42 1.56 16.27
N LEU A 30 -30.33 0.58 16.19
CA LEU A 30 -30.12 -0.78 16.70
C LEU A 30 -30.39 -1.89 15.66
N GLY A 31 -30.63 -1.54 14.38
CA GLY A 31 -31.12 -2.49 13.36
C GLY A 31 -30.22 -2.72 12.14
N SER A 32 -29.19 -1.90 11.89
CA SER A 32 -28.20 -2.24 10.85
C SER A 32 -27.08 -3.05 11.49
N ILE A 33 -26.98 -4.34 11.20
CA ILE A 33 -25.67 -5.00 11.26
C ILE A 33 -24.82 -4.25 10.23
N ALA A 34 -24.06 -3.24 10.67
CA ALA A 34 -23.18 -2.50 9.79
C ALA A 34 -22.18 -3.52 9.25
N ARG A 35 -22.35 -3.90 7.97
CA ARG A 35 -21.38 -4.77 7.30
C ARG A 35 -20.04 -4.06 7.36
N VAL A 36 -19.03 -4.75 7.86
CA VAL A 36 -17.66 -4.25 7.97
C VAL A 36 -17.19 -3.81 6.57
N THR A 37 -16.83 -2.54 6.43
CA THR A 37 -16.34 -1.98 5.17
C THR A 37 -14.85 -2.26 5.00
N GLU A 38 -14.33 -2.15 3.78
CA GLU A 38 -12.88 -2.23 3.55
C GLU A 38 -12.13 -1.11 4.27
N GLU A 39 -12.77 0.05 4.44
CA GLU A 39 -12.17 1.18 5.16
C GLU A 39 -12.03 0.88 6.65
N ASP A 40 -13.03 0.21 7.25
CA ASP A 40 -12.95 -0.30 8.62
C ASP A 40 -11.79 -1.29 8.75
N GLU A 41 -11.65 -2.22 7.80
CA GLU A 41 -10.54 -3.18 7.78
C GLU A 41 -9.17 -2.52 7.64
N ARG A 42 -9.03 -1.51 6.76
CA ARG A 42 -7.78 -0.74 6.63
C ARG A 42 -7.42 -0.07 7.94
N SER A 43 -8.40 0.58 8.58
CA SER A 43 -8.22 1.28 9.85
C SER A 43 -7.81 0.33 10.97
N VAL A 44 -8.52 -0.79 11.13
CA VAL A 44 -8.21 -1.79 12.17
C VAL A 44 -6.86 -2.45 11.92
N GLY A 45 -6.62 -2.93 10.69
CA GLY A 45 -5.37 -3.59 10.32
C GLY A 45 -4.17 -2.71 10.61
N ALA A 46 -4.21 -1.44 10.20
CA ALA A 46 -3.13 -0.47 10.45
C ALA A 46 -2.86 -0.23 11.94
N GLN A 47 -3.91 -0.17 12.77
CA GLN A 47 -3.76 0.08 14.21
C GLN A 47 -3.21 -1.14 14.96
N VAL A 48 -3.68 -2.34 14.62
CA VAL A 48 -3.14 -3.59 15.19
C VAL A 48 -1.69 -3.77 14.75
N ASP A 49 -1.38 -3.49 13.50
CA ASP A 49 -0.02 -3.55 12.97
C ASP A 49 0.93 -2.62 13.71
N GLN A 50 0.57 -1.34 13.86
CA GLN A 50 1.36 -0.38 14.65
C GLN A 50 1.57 -0.83 16.09
N HIS A 51 0.56 -1.49 16.67
CA HIS A 51 0.62 -1.99 18.03
C HIS A 51 1.60 -3.16 18.19
N ILE A 52 1.63 -4.08 17.21
CA ILE A 52 2.61 -5.17 17.13
C ILE A 52 4.01 -4.58 16.93
N LEU A 53 4.18 -3.66 15.97
CA LEU A 53 5.47 -3.01 15.69
C LEU A 53 6.08 -2.30 16.91
N ALA A 54 5.26 -1.84 17.85
CA ALA A 54 5.71 -1.19 19.07
C ALA A 54 6.21 -2.16 20.17
N ARG A 55 5.93 -3.46 20.07
CA ARG A 55 6.14 -4.44 21.17
C ARG A 55 6.86 -5.71 20.77
N VAL A 56 6.73 -6.13 19.52
CA VAL A 56 7.33 -7.36 19.01
C VAL A 56 8.53 -6.98 18.14
N PRO A 57 9.75 -7.41 18.49
CA PRO A 57 10.90 -7.23 17.61
C PRO A 57 10.66 -8.05 16.35
N LEU A 58 10.62 -7.41 15.19
CA LEU A 58 10.48 -8.08 13.90
C LEU A 58 11.83 -8.14 13.20
N ILE A 59 12.02 -9.15 12.35
CA ILE A 59 13.15 -9.17 11.41
C ILE A 59 12.98 -7.99 10.45
N ASP A 60 14.00 -7.14 10.37
CA ASP A 60 14.07 -5.94 9.52
C ASP A 60 15.27 -5.99 8.56
N ASP A 61 15.79 -7.21 8.33
CA ASP A 61 16.85 -7.45 7.37
C ASP A 61 16.29 -7.36 5.95
N PRO A 62 16.86 -6.52 5.07
CA PRO A 62 16.30 -6.30 3.74
C PRO A 62 16.47 -7.49 2.79
N VAL A 63 17.37 -8.44 3.09
CA VAL A 63 17.47 -9.68 2.31
C VAL A 63 16.28 -10.57 2.63
N VAL A 64 15.99 -10.76 3.93
CA VAL A 64 14.88 -11.62 4.38
C VAL A 64 13.52 -10.99 4.03
N LEU A 65 13.30 -9.74 4.41
CA LEU A 65 12.03 -9.06 4.12
C LEU A 65 11.85 -8.76 2.62
N GLY A 66 12.95 -8.44 1.91
CA GLY A 66 12.90 -8.24 0.46
C GLY A 66 12.43 -9.51 -0.24
N PHE A 67 13.01 -10.67 0.11
CA PHE A 67 12.57 -11.95 -0.40
C PHE A 67 11.09 -12.23 -0.07
N ALA A 68 10.68 -12.11 1.19
CA ALA A 68 9.29 -12.35 1.60
C ALA A 68 8.33 -11.41 0.85
N SER A 69 8.70 -10.14 0.67
CA SER A 69 7.91 -9.17 -0.08
C SER A 69 7.83 -9.51 -1.56
N ASP A 70 8.92 -9.94 -2.19
CA ASP A 70 8.95 -10.28 -3.61
C ASP A 70 8.14 -11.57 -3.90
N LEU A 71 8.25 -12.58 -3.03
CA LEU A 71 7.43 -13.80 -3.10
C LEU A 71 5.94 -13.47 -2.95
N GLY A 72 5.57 -12.72 -1.91
CA GLY A 72 4.20 -12.31 -1.67
C GLY A 72 3.64 -11.45 -2.81
N GLN A 73 4.40 -10.50 -3.32
CA GLN A 73 4.02 -9.67 -4.48
C GLN A 73 3.76 -10.52 -5.73
N ARG A 74 4.60 -11.53 -5.99
CA ARG A 74 4.40 -12.43 -7.13
C ARG A 74 3.05 -13.16 -7.05
N ILE A 75 2.67 -13.60 -5.85
CA ILE A 75 1.37 -14.24 -5.61
C ILE A 75 0.24 -13.22 -5.82
N VAL A 76 0.31 -12.06 -5.16
CA VAL A 76 -0.75 -11.04 -5.18
C VAL A 76 -0.96 -10.43 -6.56
N ALA A 77 0.09 -10.29 -7.37
CA ALA A 77 0.00 -9.73 -8.74
C ALA A 77 -0.95 -10.50 -9.66
N THR A 78 -1.33 -11.73 -9.30
CA THR A 78 -2.24 -12.58 -10.08
C THR A 78 -3.69 -12.53 -9.60
N ILE A 79 -3.95 -11.76 -8.55
CA ILE A 79 -5.23 -11.67 -7.85
C ILE A 79 -5.90 -10.36 -8.24
N GLU A 80 -7.10 -10.43 -8.83
CA GLU A 80 -7.89 -9.23 -9.15
C GLU A 80 -9.34 -9.36 -8.65
N PRO A 81 -10.00 -8.28 -8.19
CA PRO A 81 -9.39 -7.00 -7.81
C PRO A 81 -8.49 -7.16 -6.57
N GLN A 82 -7.46 -6.32 -6.41
CA GLN A 82 -6.66 -6.28 -5.18
C GLN A 82 -7.31 -5.33 -4.15
N PRO A 83 -7.97 -5.83 -3.08
CA PRO A 83 -8.72 -4.97 -2.16
C PRO A 83 -7.82 -4.11 -1.25
N PHE A 84 -6.59 -4.55 -1.03
CA PHE A 84 -5.66 -3.97 -0.05
C PHE A 84 -4.22 -3.96 -0.52
N VAL A 85 -3.39 -3.18 0.17
CA VAL A 85 -1.94 -3.19 -0.03
C VAL A 85 -1.30 -4.18 0.94
N TYR A 86 -0.79 -5.28 0.40
CA TYR A 86 -0.17 -6.34 1.18
C TYR A 86 1.21 -5.92 1.72
N ARG A 87 1.49 -6.31 2.95
CA ARG A 87 2.75 -6.07 3.67
C ARG A 87 3.15 -7.34 4.38
N PHE A 88 4.38 -7.79 4.16
CA PHE A 88 4.88 -9.03 4.72
C PHE A 88 5.86 -8.74 5.85
N ARG A 89 5.71 -9.44 6.96
CA ARG A 89 6.49 -9.27 8.18
C ARG A 89 6.98 -10.61 8.68
N VAL A 90 8.15 -10.62 9.31
CA VAL A 90 8.75 -11.84 9.84
C VAL A 90 8.99 -11.68 11.33
N VAL A 91 8.37 -12.57 12.11
CA VAL A 91 8.48 -12.64 13.58
C VAL A 91 9.60 -13.63 13.92
N PRO A 92 10.60 -13.26 14.73
CA PRO A 92 11.68 -14.16 15.16
C PRO A 92 11.17 -15.15 16.22
N ASP A 93 10.38 -16.11 15.76
CA ASP A 93 9.73 -17.14 16.58
C ASP A 93 10.07 -18.53 16.04
N SER A 94 10.40 -19.45 16.95
CA SER A 94 10.80 -20.83 16.67
C SER A 94 9.61 -21.78 16.46
N THR A 95 8.38 -21.31 16.70
CA THR A 95 7.16 -22.05 16.43
C THR A 95 6.71 -21.86 14.99
N LEU A 96 6.20 -22.92 14.36
CA LEU A 96 5.58 -22.81 13.04
C LEU A 96 4.27 -22.02 13.18
N ASN A 97 4.19 -20.90 12.47
CA ASN A 97 2.97 -20.13 12.33
C ASN A 97 3.05 -19.15 11.14
N ALA A 98 1.89 -18.79 10.63
CA ALA A 98 1.68 -17.66 9.74
C ALA A 98 0.27 -17.13 10.03
N PHE A 99 0.07 -15.83 9.92
CA PHE A 99 -1.26 -15.24 10.07
C PHE A 99 -1.35 -13.94 9.29
N ALA A 100 -2.50 -13.66 8.70
CA ALA A 100 -2.81 -12.35 8.15
C ALA A 100 -3.69 -11.55 9.09
N LEU A 101 -3.49 -10.24 9.23
CA LEU A 101 -4.44 -9.28 9.80
C LEU A 101 -5.35 -8.70 8.70
N PRO A 102 -6.46 -8.02 9.07
CA PRO A 102 -7.25 -7.26 8.11
C PRO A 102 -6.40 -6.32 7.25
N ALA A 103 -6.84 -6.08 6.02
CA ALA A 103 -6.20 -5.17 5.08
C ALA A 103 -4.74 -5.51 4.67
N GLY A 104 -4.37 -6.79 4.72
CA GLY A 104 -3.19 -7.30 4.00
C GLY A 104 -1.87 -7.30 4.75
N TYR A 105 -1.88 -7.14 6.08
CA TYR A 105 -0.66 -7.34 6.87
C TYR A 105 -0.47 -8.83 7.15
N VAL A 106 0.51 -9.46 6.52
CA VAL A 106 0.80 -10.90 6.62
C VAL A 106 2.06 -11.10 7.44
N TYR A 107 1.97 -11.93 8.48
CA TYR A 107 3.04 -12.25 9.41
C TYR A 107 3.45 -13.71 9.23
N LEU A 108 4.76 -13.94 9.13
CA LEU A 108 5.37 -15.25 9.04
C LEU A 108 6.27 -15.44 10.26
N HIS A 109 6.14 -16.56 10.96
CA HIS A 109 7.16 -16.92 11.94
C HIS A 109 8.45 -17.35 11.24
N SER A 110 9.59 -17.07 11.87
CA SER A 110 10.90 -17.41 11.32
C SER A 110 11.04 -18.91 11.07
N ALA A 111 10.49 -19.75 11.95
CA ALA A 111 10.47 -21.19 11.78
C ALA A 111 9.73 -21.63 10.51
N THR A 112 8.64 -20.97 10.12
CA THR A 112 7.89 -21.31 8.89
C THR A 112 8.77 -21.14 7.65
N ILE A 113 9.54 -20.06 7.59
CA ILE A 113 10.48 -19.79 6.49
C ILE A 113 11.64 -20.78 6.53
N LEU A 114 12.23 -21.02 7.71
CA LEU A 114 13.39 -21.88 7.89
C LEU A 114 13.09 -23.37 7.66
N GLN A 115 11.87 -23.81 7.96
CA GLN A 115 11.47 -25.20 7.83
C GLN A 115 10.87 -25.54 6.47
N ALA A 116 10.41 -24.56 5.68
CA ALA A 116 9.95 -24.83 4.32
C ALA A 116 11.07 -25.50 3.49
N ALA A 117 10.77 -26.64 2.89
CA ALA A 117 11.77 -27.43 2.16
C ALA A 117 11.96 -26.95 0.71
N SER A 118 11.00 -26.20 0.16
CA SER A 118 11.06 -25.61 -1.17
C SER A 118 10.34 -24.27 -1.22
N LEU A 119 10.63 -23.48 -2.26
CA LEU A 119 9.93 -22.23 -2.50
C LEU A 119 8.41 -22.44 -2.65
N ASP A 120 7.98 -23.52 -3.33
CA ASP A 120 6.56 -23.87 -3.46
C ASP A 120 5.86 -24.08 -2.11
N GLU A 121 6.54 -24.66 -1.12
CA GLU A 121 5.95 -24.90 0.21
C GLU A 121 5.69 -23.59 0.93
N LEU A 122 6.67 -22.68 0.95
CA LEU A 122 6.52 -21.37 1.55
C LEU A 122 5.49 -20.51 0.80
N ALA A 123 5.52 -20.57 -0.54
CA ALA A 123 4.55 -19.89 -1.40
C ALA A 123 3.12 -20.35 -1.08
N GLY A 124 2.92 -21.64 -0.77
CA GLY A 124 1.62 -22.18 -0.40
C GLY A 124 1.09 -21.64 0.91
N VAL A 125 1.93 -21.62 1.96
CA VAL A 125 1.57 -20.99 3.24
C VAL A 125 1.23 -19.52 3.04
N MET A 126 2.03 -18.77 2.26
CA MET A 126 1.73 -17.36 1.99
C MET A 126 0.45 -17.17 1.16
N ALA A 127 0.20 -18.02 0.17
CA ALA A 127 -1.00 -17.95 -0.66
C ALA A 127 -2.28 -18.21 0.15
N HIS A 128 -2.22 -19.10 1.14
CA HIS A 128 -3.27 -19.34 2.12
C HIS A 128 -3.61 -18.08 2.92
N GLU A 129 -2.61 -17.43 3.51
CA GLU A 129 -2.81 -16.19 4.26
C GLU A 129 -3.34 -15.05 3.39
N ILE A 130 -2.85 -14.95 2.15
CA ILE A 130 -3.37 -14.00 1.15
C ILE A 130 -4.83 -14.31 0.81
N ALA A 131 -5.22 -15.59 0.76
CA ALA A 131 -6.60 -16.01 0.52
C ALA A 131 -7.54 -15.62 1.66
N HIS A 132 -7.11 -15.67 2.92
CA HIS A 132 -7.89 -15.14 4.04
C HIS A 132 -8.18 -13.63 3.89
N VAL A 133 -7.16 -12.85 3.51
CA VAL A 133 -7.31 -11.41 3.29
C VAL A 133 -8.24 -11.14 2.10
N LYS A 134 -8.01 -11.81 0.96
CA LYS A 134 -8.80 -11.65 -0.26
C LYS A 134 -10.26 -12.08 -0.03
N GLY A 135 -10.48 -13.14 0.73
CA GLY A 135 -11.80 -13.61 1.11
C GLY A 135 -12.50 -12.74 2.15
N ARG A 136 -11.80 -11.74 2.70
CA ARG A 136 -12.27 -10.87 3.78
C ARG A 136 -12.83 -11.70 4.94
N HIS A 137 -12.16 -12.80 5.30
CA HIS A 137 -12.62 -13.75 6.32
C HIS A 137 -12.77 -13.10 7.70
N TYR A 138 -12.04 -12.00 7.97
CA TYR A 138 -12.29 -11.14 9.13
C TYR A 138 -13.63 -10.43 9.10
N ALA A 139 -13.92 -9.70 8.01
CA ALA A 139 -15.17 -8.97 7.86
C ALA A 139 -16.38 -9.89 7.75
N ARG A 140 -16.20 -11.11 7.22
CA ARG A 140 -17.24 -12.15 7.10
C ARG A 140 -17.32 -13.07 8.32
N GLY A 141 -16.37 -12.97 9.24
CA GLY A 141 -16.30 -13.72 10.48
C GLY A 141 -17.59 -13.61 11.28
N THR A 142 -18.15 -14.75 11.68
CA THR A 142 -19.42 -14.83 12.41
C THR A 142 -19.27 -14.57 13.92
N GLU A 143 -18.05 -14.36 14.42
CA GLU A 143 -17.81 -13.95 15.82
C GLU A 143 -18.25 -12.49 16.04
N GLN A 144 -19.56 -12.31 16.26
CA GLN A 144 -20.21 -11.01 16.48
C GLN A 144 -19.59 -10.20 17.64
N THR A 145 -18.81 -10.84 18.51
CA THR A 145 -18.12 -10.19 19.64
C THR A 145 -16.69 -9.72 19.27
N PHE A 146 -16.00 -10.45 18.40
CA PHE A 146 -14.59 -10.20 18.08
C PHE A 146 -14.41 -8.87 17.36
N TRP A 147 -15.12 -8.66 16.25
CA TRP A 147 -14.92 -7.47 15.42
C TRP A 147 -15.32 -6.16 16.13
N PRO A 148 -16.46 -6.06 16.82
CA PRO A 148 -16.77 -4.88 17.63
C PRO A 148 -15.76 -4.65 18.76
N SER A 149 -15.22 -5.70 19.38
CA SER A 149 -14.19 -5.55 20.42
C SER A 149 -12.86 -5.04 19.84
N LEU A 150 -12.45 -5.53 18.67
CA LEU A 150 -11.25 -5.09 17.98
C LEU A 150 -11.39 -3.65 17.49
N LEU A 151 -12.55 -3.29 16.93
CA LEU A 151 -12.89 -1.91 16.56
C LEU A 151 -12.92 -0.97 17.77
N ALA A 152 -13.55 -1.37 18.88
CA ALA A 152 -13.60 -0.55 20.09
C ALA A 152 -12.20 -0.33 20.68
N ARG A 153 -11.36 -1.38 20.67
CA ARG A 153 -9.95 -1.30 21.07
C ARG A 153 -9.15 -0.38 20.15
N ALA A 154 -9.32 -0.53 18.83
CA ALA A 154 -8.70 0.33 17.83
C ALA A 154 -9.15 1.81 18.03
N ALA A 155 -10.45 2.09 18.08
CA ALA A 155 -10.96 3.43 18.36
C ALA A 155 -10.39 4.02 19.67
N GLY A 156 -10.24 3.21 20.72
CA GLY A 156 -9.57 3.58 21.96
C GLY A 156 -8.10 3.96 21.78
N LEU A 157 -7.34 3.23 20.95
CA LEU A 157 -5.97 3.57 20.58
C LEU A 157 -5.90 4.89 19.80
N GLY A 158 -6.80 5.10 18.83
CA GLY A 158 -6.88 6.35 18.07
C GLY A 158 -7.17 7.56 18.95
N ALA A 159 -8.09 7.43 19.90
CA ALA A 159 -8.38 8.47 20.90
C ALA A 159 -7.19 8.69 21.86
N ALA A 160 -6.52 7.63 22.31
CA ALA A 160 -5.34 7.74 23.18
C ALA A 160 -4.14 8.38 22.47
N PHE A 161 -3.91 8.07 21.18
CA PHE A 161 -2.88 8.74 20.37
C PHE A 161 -3.17 10.24 20.22
N ALA A 162 -4.44 10.61 20.04
CA ALA A 162 -4.84 12.02 20.02
C ALA A 162 -4.72 12.69 21.39
N ALA A 163 -4.95 11.95 22.48
CA ALA A 163 -4.96 12.47 23.85
C ALA A 163 -3.60 12.38 24.58
N ARG A 164 -2.61 11.66 24.05
CA ARG A 164 -1.30 11.37 24.70
C ARG A 164 -1.40 10.71 26.08
N GLU A 165 -2.49 9.98 26.35
CA GLU A 165 -2.74 9.30 27.62
C GLU A 165 -2.19 7.85 27.62
N PRO A 166 -1.57 7.38 28.72
CA PRO A 166 -1.07 6.01 28.85
C PRO A 166 -2.23 5.05 29.20
N GLY A 167 -3.08 4.72 28.22
CA GLY A 167 -4.18 3.74 28.33
C GLY A 167 -3.72 2.27 28.38
N PHE A 168 -2.82 1.96 29.31
CA PHE A 168 -1.90 0.80 29.27
C PHE A 168 -2.54 -0.58 29.53
N ALA A 169 -3.78 -0.68 30.05
CA ALA A 169 -4.34 -1.95 30.54
C ALA A 169 -5.10 -2.79 29.49
N VAL A 170 -5.74 -2.17 28.48
CA VAL A 170 -6.57 -2.88 27.46
C VAL A 170 -5.71 -3.54 26.35
N VAL A 171 -4.42 -3.20 26.35
CA VAL A 171 -3.44 -3.30 25.28
C VAL A 171 -2.74 -4.66 25.17
N ALA A 172 -2.52 -5.34 26.30
CA ALA A 172 -1.80 -6.63 26.32
C ALA A 172 -2.63 -7.79 25.75
N GLU A 173 -3.96 -7.68 25.84
CA GLU A 173 -4.88 -8.76 25.49
C GLU A 173 -5.18 -8.84 23.98
N GLY A 174 -5.09 -7.71 23.24
CA GLY A 174 -5.34 -7.68 21.79
C GLY A 174 -4.29 -8.39 20.92
N ILE A 175 -3.04 -8.49 21.40
CA ILE A 175 -1.97 -9.23 20.71
C ILE A 175 -2.22 -10.74 20.82
N ASN A 176 -2.59 -11.22 22.00
CA ASN A 176 -2.92 -12.64 22.21
C ASN A 176 -4.16 -13.06 21.41
N VAL A 177 -5.12 -12.15 21.24
CA VAL A 177 -6.36 -12.39 20.49
C VAL A 177 -6.12 -12.50 18.98
N ALA A 178 -5.24 -11.68 18.39
CA ALA A 178 -4.86 -11.82 16.97
C ALA A 178 -3.99 -13.07 16.71
N LEU A 179 -3.22 -13.53 17.71
CA LEU A 179 -2.39 -14.73 17.61
C LEU A 179 -3.15 -16.04 17.88
N GLN A 180 -4.42 -15.98 18.30
CA GLN A 180 -5.28 -17.13 18.62
C GLN A 180 -6.49 -17.26 17.68
N LEU A 181 -6.43 -16.61 16.53
CA LEU A 181 -7.53 -16.62 15.56
C LEU A 181 -7.82 -18.03 15.10
N ARG A 182 -9.11 -18.38 15.11
CA ARG A 182 -9.62 -19.62 14.56
C ARG A 182 -10.61 -19.27 13.48
N TYR A 183 -10.35 -19.71 12.27
CA TYR A 183 -11.33 -19.59 11.20
C TYR A 183 -12.31 -20.76 11.26
N THR A 184 -13.52 -20.53 10.73
CA THR A 184 -14.45 -21.63 10.53
C THR A 184 -13.90 -22.56 9.46
N ARG A 185 -14.33 -23.82 9.48
CA ARG A 185 -13.92 -24.81 8.49
C ARG A 185 -14.21 -24.35 7.06
N GLU A 186 -15.34 -23.68 6.84
CA GLU A 186 -15.71 -23.16 5.52
C GLU A 186 -14.73 -22.09 5.00
N PHE A 187 -14.13 -21.29 5.89
CA PHE A 187 -13.12 -20.30 5.51
C PHE A 187 -11.75 -20.92 5.27
N GLU A 188 -11.40 -21.99 5.98
CA GLU A 188 -10.19 -22.77 5.67
C GLU A 188 -10.34 -23.45 4.30
N ASP A 189 -11.48 -24.09 4.01
CA ASP A 189 -11.76 -24.69 2.71
C ASP A 189 -11.72 -23.64 1.57
N GLU A 190 -12.30 -22.44 1.80
CA GLU A 190 -12.26 -21.32 0.84
C GLU A 190 -10.83 -20.78 0.64
N ALA A 191 -10.01 -20.75 1.70
CA ALA A 191 -8.62 -20.30 1.64
C ALA A 191 -7.72 -21.31 0.94
N ASP A 192 -7.88 -22.61 1.20
CA ASP A 192 -7.12 -23.70 0.57
C ASP A 192 -7.40 -23.76 -0.94
N ASP A 193 -8.67 -23.68 -1.36
CA ASP A 193 -9.06 -23.67 -2.77
C ASP A 193 -8.46 -22.47 -3.51
N ARG A 194 -8.64 -21.27 -2.97
CA ARG A 194 -8.13 -20.04 -3.59
C ARG A 194 -6.62 -19.96 -3.56
N GLY A 195 -6.00 -20.35 -2.45
CA GLY A 195 -4.55 -20.41 -2.29
C GLY A 195 -3.93 -21.26 -3.39
N SER A 196 -4.47 -22.45 -3.63
CA SER A 196 -4.04 -23.34 -4.73
C SER A 196 -4.15 -22.67 -6.10
N VAL A 197 -5.24 -21.94 -6.36
CA VAL A 197 -5.42 -21.17 -7.61
C VAL A 197 -4.39 -20.04 -7.71
N PHE A 198 -4.13 -19.31 -6.62
CA PHE A 198 -3.16 -18.21 -6.61
C PHE A 198 -1.74 -18.72 -6.86
N MET A 199 -1.36 -19.84 -6.24
CA MET A 199 -0.10 -20.52 -6.49
C MET A 199 0.07 -20.87 -7.97
N SER A 200 -0.91 -21.57 -8.55
CA SER A 200 -0.87 -22.00 -9.95
C SER A 200 -0.71 -20.80 -10.90
N ARG A 201 -1.47 -19.71 -10.67
CA ARG A 201 -1.37 -18.48 -11.47
C ARG A 201 -0.03 -17.77 -11.31
N ALA A 202 0.55 -17.79 -10.11
CA ALA A 202 1.81 -17.15 -9.79
C ALA A 202 3.04 -17.97 -10.23
N GLY A 203 2.82 -19.15 -10.82
CA GLY A 203 3.89 -19.98 -11.34
C GLY A 203 4.46 -20.97 -10.31
N PHE A 204 3.72 -21.28 -9.24
CA PHE A 204 4.11 -22.24 -8.21
C PHE A 204 3.33 -23.54 -8.34
N ASP A 205 3.89 -24.62 -7.82
CA ASP A 205 3.21 -25.91 -7.75
C ASP A 205 2.07 -25.85 -6.70
N PRO A 206 0.79 -25.97 -7.10
CA PRO A 206 -0.35 -25.83 -6.18
C PRO A 206 -0.37 -26.86 -5.05
N ILE A 207 0.38 -27.97 -5.16
CA ILE A 207 0.50 -28.95 -4.08
C ILE A 207 1.44 -28.51 -2.95
N GLY A 208 2.18 -27.40 -3.12
CA GLY A 208 3.24 -26.99 -2.19
C GLY A 208 2.79 -26.90 -0.73
N MET A 209 1.61 -26.31 -0.46
CA MET A 209 1.09 -26.25 0.92
C MET A 209 0.78 -27.64 1.50
N GLY A 210 0.18 -28.53 0.70
CA GLY A 210 -0.07 -29.91 1.11
C GLY A 210 1.22 -30.65 1.45
N ARG A 211 2.27 -30.49 0.62
CA ARG A 211 3.62 -31.03 0.88
C ARG A 211 4.23 -30.51 2.18
N PHE A 212 4.08 -29.21 2.45
CA PHE A 212 4.52 -28.59 3.71
C PHE A 212 3.86 -29.27 4.91
N PHE A 213 2.52 -29.38 4.92
CA PHE A 213 1.79 -30.00 6.02
C PHE A 213 2.13 -31.47 6.22
N GLU A 214 2.20 -32.26 5.15
CA GLU A 214 2.61 -33.66 5.25
C GLU A 214 3.99 -33.82 5.90
N ARG A 215 4.93 -32.94 5.55
CA ARG A 215 6.29 -32.97 6.10
C ARG A 215 6.29 -32.64 7.58
N ILE A 216 5.53 -31.64 8.02
CA ILE A 216 5.41 -31.28 9.44
C ILE A 216 4.79 -32.42 10.24
N VAL A 217 3.69 -33.01 9.76
CA VAL A 217 3.06 -34.18 10.40
C VAL A 217 4.03 -35.34 10.55
N ARG A 218 4.78 -35.67 9.49
CA ARG A 218 5.78 -36.75 9.53
C ARG A 218 6.91 -36.48 10.52
N ALA A 219 7.31 -35.23 10.69
CA ALA A 219 8.37 -34.84 11.64
C ALA A 219 7.90 -34.95 13.11
N GLU A 220 6.61 -34.82 13.38
CA GLU A 220 6.02 -34.82 14.74
C GLU A 220 5.65 -36.19 15.31
N VAL A 221 5.51 -37.22 14.46
CA VAL A 221 5.25 -38.62 14.87
C VAL A 221 6.38 -39.19 15.77
N GLY A 222 7.47 -38.46 16.00
CA GLY A 222 8.58 -38.81 16.89
C GLY A 222 8.56 -38.27 18.33
N GLY A 223 7.58 -37.44 18.75
CA GLY A 223 7.49 -36.93 20.14
C GLY A 223 6.69 -35.61 20.25
N ILE A 224 5.50 -35.70 20.83
CA ILE A 224 4.37 -34.76 20.64
C ILE A 224 4.62 -33.37 21.23
N HIS A 225 4.72 -32.37 20.34
CA HIS A 225 4.34 -30.97 20.57
C HIS A 225 3.64 -30.45 19.29
N PHE A 226 2.34 -30.19 19.35
CA PHE A 226 1.59 -29.63 18.21
C PHE A 226 2.01 -28.17 17.95
N PRO A 227 2.27 -27.76 16.70
CA PRO A 227 2.59 -26.39 16.37
C PRO A 227 1.39 -25.48 16.62
N PRO A 228 1.61 -24.25 17.14
CA PRO A 228 0.59 -23.20 17.23
C PRO A 228 -0.26 -23.03 15.96
N TYR A 229 0.33 -23.21 14.77
CA TYR A 229 -0.36 -23.19 13.48
C TYR A 229 -1.58 -24.12 13.39
N LEU A 230 -1.53 -25.31 14.00
CA LEU A 230 -2.66 -26.27 13.98
C LEU A 230 -3.81 -25.85 14.88
N TYR A 231 -3.56 -24.96 15.85
CA TYR A 231 -4.60 -24.41 16.70
C TYR A 231 -5.33 -23.24 16.05
N SER A 232 -4.67 -22.51 15.14
CA SER A 232 -5.29 -21.47 14.33
C SER A 232 -5.97 -22.02 13.07
N HIS A 233 -5.48 -23.14 12.53
CA HIS A 233 -6.03 -23.79 11.34
C HIS A 233 -6.31 -25.30 11.56
N PRO A 234 -7.55 -25.69 11.93
CA PRO A 234 -7.91 -27.08 12.26
C PRO A 234 -7.98 -28.02 11.04
N ASP A 235 -8.25 -29.31 11.30
CA ASP A 235 -8.58 -30.36 10.31
C ASP A 235 -7.52 -30.67 9.25
N LEU A 236 -6.24 -30.68 9.65
CA LEU A 236 -5.08 -30.81 8.76
C LEU A 236 -5.12 -32.00 7.78
N GLU A 237 -5.53 -33.20 8.22
CA GLU A 237 -5.59 -34.38 7.34
C GLU A 237 -6.56 -34.17 6.17
N GLN A 238 -7.74 -33.60 6.44
CA GLN A 238 -8.73 -33.32 5.42
C GLN A 238 -8.27 -32.19 4.48
N ARG A 239 -7.59 -31.17 5.02
CA ARG A 239 -7.04 -30.07 4.24
C ARG A 239 -5.95 -30.55 3.28
N ILE A 240 -5.05 -31.43 3.73
CA ILE A 240 -4.03 -32.05 2.88
C ILE A 240 -4.69 -32.76 1.69
N GLU A 241 -5.74 -33.54 1.94
CA GLU A 241 -6.46 -34.24 0.87
C GLU A 241 -7.19 -33.26 -0.06
N GLY A 242 -7.84 -32.23 0.49
CA GLY A 242 -8.51 -31.18 -0.30
C GLY A 242 -7.55 -30.46 -1.25
N VAL A 243 -6.37 -30.06 -0.76
CA VAL A 243 -5.33 -29.42 -1.57
C VAL A 243 -4.82 -30.35 -2.66
N LYS A 244 -4.66 -31.66 -2.38
CA LYS A 244 -4.27 -32.66 -3.39
C LYS A 244 -5.27 -32.75 -4.52
N VAL A 245 -6.54 -32.99 -4.19
CA VAL A 245 -7.63 -33.07 -5.16
C VAL A 245 -7.72 -31.79 -5.97
N ARG A 246 -7.56 -30.63 -5.33
CA ARG A 246 -7.55 -29.35 -6.03
C ARG A 246 -6.37 -29.23 -6.99
N ALA A 247 -5.17 -29.57 -6.55
CA ALA A 247 -3.95 -29.50 -7.34
C ALA A 247 -4.02 -30.36 -8.62
N GLU A 248 -4.71 -31.51 -8.60
CA GLU A 248 -4.92 -32.35 -9.80
C GLU A 248 -5.64 -31.63 -10.94
N THR A 249 -6.51 -30.67 -10.60
CA THR A 249 -7.28 -29.88 -11.58
C THR A 249 -6.54 -28.64 -12.07
N LEU A 250 -5.42 -28.30 -11.45
CA LEU A 250 -4.64 -27.10 -11.71
C LEU A 250 -3.36 -27.48 -12.44
N ARG A 251 -2.88 -26.58 -13.31
CA ARG A 251 -1.60 -26.80 -13.99
C ARG A 251 -0.47 -26.38 -13.08
N ALA A 252 0.50 -27.27 -12.89
CA ALA A 252 1.81 -26.89 -12.37
C ALA A 252 2.50 -25.99 -13.41
N ALA A 253 3.21 -24.98 -12.91
CA ALA A 253 3.90 -24.04 -13.79
C ALA A 253 5.12 -24.70 -14.44
N PRO A 254 5.35 -24.50 -15.75
CA PRO A 254 6.48 -25.10 -16.45
C PRO A 254 7.82 -24.39 -16.17
N GLU A 255 7.83 -23.15 -15.69
CA GLU A 255 9.05 -22.33 -15.59
C GLU A 255 9.26 -21.78 -14.17
N ARG A 256 10.37 -22.18 -13.55
CA ARG A 256 10.80 -21.72 -12.23
C ARG A 256 11.60 -20.43 -12.35
N ASP A 257 11.31 -19.48 -11.48
CA ASP A 257 12.12 -18.27 -11.36
C ASP A 257 13.38 -18.55 -10.56
N GLY A 258 14.49 -18.75 -11.27
CA GLY A 258 15.78 -19.04 -10.66
C GLY A 258 16.29 -17.94 -9.72
N ALA A 259 15.90 -16.68 -9.92
CA ALA A 259 16.28 -15.59 -9.02
C ALA A 259 15.52 -15.67 -7.70
N LEU A 260 14.23 -15.99 -7.73
CA LEU A 260 13.42 -16.17 -6.53
C LEU A 260 13.83 -17.43 -5.75
N GLU A 261 14.20 -18.50 -6.45
CA GLU A 261 14.72 -19.74 -5.84
C GLU A 261 16.07 -19.51 -5.14
N ALA A 262 16.99 -18.77 -5.77
CA ALA A 262 18.25 -18.37 -5.15
C ALA A 262 17.99 -17.46 -3.93
N GLY A 263 17.10 -16.48 -4.08
CA GLY A 263 16.69 -15.57 -3.01
C GLY A 263 16.08 -16.29 -1.80
N PHE A 264 15.36 -17.40 -2.01
CA PHE A 264 14.82 -18.22 -0.92
C PHE A 264 15.92 -18.82 -0.05
N ARG A 265 16.94 -19.41 -0.68
CA ARG A 265 18.08 -20.01 0.04
C ARG A 265 18.89 -18.95 0.77
N ASP A 266 19.14 -17.81 0.13
CA ASP A 266 19.84 -16.68 0.74
C ASP A 266 19.06 -16.13 1.95
N ALA A 267 17.74 -16.00 1.82
CA ALA A 267 16.87 -15.57 2.91
C ALA A 267 16.87 -16.56 4.08
N GLN A 268 16.81 -17.87 3.84
CA GLN A 268 16.90 -18.88 4.89
C GLN A 268 18.24 -18.82 5.64
N VAL A 269 19.36 -18.74 4.90
CA VAL A 269 20.70 -18.64 5.51
C VAL A 269 20.82 -17.36 6.33
N ARG A 270 20.43 -16.22 5.76
CA ARG A 270 20.48 -14.92 6.44
C ARG A 270 19.59 -14.92 7.68
N LEU A 271 18.39 -15.45 7.60
CA LEU A 271 17.45 -15.56 8.71
C LEU A 271 18.00 -16.45 9.82
N ALA A 272 18.58 -17.60 9.50
CA ALA A 272 19.20 -18.49 10.48
C ALA A 272 20.32 -17.79 11.26
N LEU A 273 21.19 -17.05 10.56
CA LEU A 273 22.26 -16.27 11.18
C LEU A 273 21.73 -15.15 12.08
N LEU A 274 20.65 -14.46 11.66
CA LEU A 274 19.98 -13.44 12.48
C LEU A 274 19.44 -14.02 13.78
N ILE A 275 18.70 -15.13 13.69
CA ILE A 275 18.14 -15.82 14.86
C ILE A 275 19.26 -16.29 15.80
N GLN A 276 20.31 -16.92 15.27
CA GLN A 276 21.45 -17.38 16.06
C GLN A 276 22.17 -16.21 16.77
N ALA A 277 22.28 -15.06 16.11
CA ALA A 277 22.93 -13.88 16.66
C ALA A 277 22.02 -13.04 17.59
N GLY A 278 20.73 -13.38 17.71
CA GLY A 278 19.74 -12.55 18.41
C GLY A 278 19.57 -11.16 17.78
N ARG A 279 19.78 -11.04 16.46
CA ARG A 279 19.68 -9.78 15.70
C ARG A 279 18.43 -9.79 14.82
N THR A 280 17.87 -8.61 14.58
CA THR A 280 16.76 -8.42 13.62
C THR A 280 17.24 -7.99 12.23
N SER A 281 18.46 -7.48 12.13
CA SER A 281 19.06 -7.04 10.86
C SER A 281 20.58 -7.03 10.95
N PHE A 282 21.24 -7.38 9.84
CA PHE A 282 22.66 -7.09 9.63
C PHE A 282 22.75 -5.84 8.74
N VAL A 283 22.99 -4.67 9.34
CA VAL A 283 23.14 -3.38 8.65
C VAL A 283 24.60 -3.14 8.24
N ASP A 284 25.39 -4.21 8.16
CA ASP A 284 26.84 -4.09 8.11
C ASP A 284 27.25 -3.77 6.67
N ALA A 285 27.47 -2.48 6.40
CA ALA A 285 28.08 -2.04 5.14
C ALA A 285 29.49 -2.64 5.05
N GLN A 286 29.76 -3.33 3.95
CA GLN A 286 31.09 -3.88 3.72
C GLN A 286 32.09 -2.74 3.52
N PRO A 287 33.28 -2.75 4.15
CA PRO A 287 34.29 -1.74 3.91
C PRO A 287 34.72 -1.70 2.43
N TYR A 288 34.94 -0.49 1.91
CA TYR A 288 35.41 -0.24 0.55
C TYR A 288 36.31 1.00 0.51
N ASP A 289 37.20 1.08 -0.47
CA ASP A 289 38.09 2.23 -0.65
C ASP A 289 37.40 3.33 -1.46
N ARG A 290 37.02 4.40 -0.75
CA ARG A 290 36.33 5.54 -1.34
C ARG A 290 37.17 6.28 -2.37
N SER A 291 38.49 6.29 -2.22
CA SER A 291 39.40 7.05 -3.07
C SER A 291 39.43 6.54 -4.51
N ARG A 292 39.11 5.26 -4.70
CA ARG A 292 39.08 4.61 -6.02
C ARG A 292 37.96 5.15 -6.90
N THR A 293 36.80 5.47 -6.32
CA THR A 293 35.61 5.90 -7.08
C THR A 293 35.39 7.40 -7.06
N GLU A 294 35.96 8.15 -6.11
CA GLU A 294 35.75 9.59 -5.96
C GLU A 294 35.98 10.40 -7.25
N PRO A 295 37.07 10.17 -8.02
CA PRO A 295 37.30 10.91 -9.28
C PRO A 295 36.22 10.63 -10.33
N LEU A 296 35.74 9.38 -10.42
CA LEU A 296 34.72 8.97 -11.37
C LEU A 296 33.33 9.50 -10.97
N LEU A 297 33.03 9.54 -9.67
CA LEU A 297 31.82 10.19 -9.15
C LEU A 297 31.81 11.69 -9.47
N ALA A 298 32.94 12.38 -9.28
CA ALA A 298 33.07 13.80 -9.62
C ALA A 298 32.93 14.06 -11.14
N ARG A 299 33.55 13.21 -11.97
CA ARG A 299 33.38 13.25 -13.44
C ARG A 299 31.92 13.04 -13.84
N ALA A 300 31.24 12.07 -13.22
CA ALA A 300 29.83 11.81 -13.49
C ALA A 300 28.94 13.01 -13.12
N GLU A 301 29.19 13.65 -11.97
CA GLU A 301 28.46 14.84 -11.55
C GLU A 301 28.70 16.03 -12.50
N ALA A 302 29.95 16.25 -12.94
CA ALA A 302 30.30 17.30 -13.89
C ALA A 302 29.65 17.06 -15.27
N ALA A 303 29.68 15.82 -15.77
CA ALA A 303 29.00 15.43 -17.00
C ALA A 303 27.49 15.64 -16.90
N ALA A 304 26.88 15.25 -15.78
CA ALA A 304 25.46 15.45 -15.53
C ALA A 304 25.05 16.93 -15.50
N LYS A 305 25.84 17.80 -14.83
CA LYS A 305 25.59 19.26 -14.82
C LYS A 305 25.70 19.89 -16.21
N ALA A 306 26.52 19.31 -17.09
CA ALA A 306 26.66 19.72 -18.48
C ALA A 306 25.61 19.08 -19.42
N GLY A 307 24.63 18.34 -18.91
CA GLY A 307 23.62 17.64 -19.71
C GLY A 307 24.14 16.43 -20.50
N ARG A 308 25.37 15.97 -20.23
CA ARG A 308 26.01 14.81 -20.88
C ARG A 308 25.65 13.52 -20.14
N THR A 309 24.39 13.10 -20.27
CA THR A 309 23.81 11.97 -19.51
C THR A 309 24.55 10.65 -19.71
N GLU A 310 24.85 10.25 -20.95
CA GLU A 310 25.52 8.98 -21.23
C GLU A 310 26.96 8.93 -20.71
N GLU A 311 27.68 10.06 -20.75
CA GLU A 311 29.01 10.15 -20.16
C GLU A 311 28.98 10.02 -18.63
N ALA A 312 27.94 10.58 -17.99
CA ALA A 312 27.75 10.42 -16.55
C ALA A 312 27.45 8.95 -16.19
N ILE A 313 26.59 8.28 -16.96
CA ILE A 313 26.27 6.85 -16.78
C ILE A 313 27.55 6.00 -16.93
N ALA A 314 28.31 6.21 -18.01
CA ALA A 314 29.54 5.44 -18.27
C ALA A 314 30.57 5.59 -17.13
N ALA A 315 30.75 6.80 -16.59
CA ALA A 315 31.65 7.03 -15.46
C ALA A 315 31.19 6.31 -14.18
N LEU A 316 29.88 6.22 -13.94
CA LEU A 316 29.32 5.51 -12.78
C LEU A 316 29.43 3.99 -12.92
N GLU A 317 29.24 3.45 -14.11
CA GLU A 317 29.47 2.03 -14.41
C GLU A 317 30.94 1.65 -14.29
N GLU A 318 31.86 2.52 -14.74
CA GLU A 318 33.29 2.38 -14.54
C GLU A 318 33.64 2.36 -13.04
N ALA A 319 33.08 3.27 -12.24
CA ALA A 319 33.29 3.30 -10.80
C ALA A 319 32.81 2.03 -10.11
N GLY A 320 31.63 1.51 -10.49
CA GLY A 320 31.09 0.27 -9.94
C GLY A 320 31.82 -1.01 -10.38
N ARG A 321 32.62 -0.96 -11.45
CA ARG A 321 33.56 -2.03 -11.84
C ARG A 321 34.88 -1.91 -11.08
N LEU A 322 35.35 -0.68 -10.84
CA LEU A 322 36.59 -0.41 -10.15
C LEU A 322 36.53 -0.77 -8.67
N GLU A 323 35.44 -0.41 -7.99
CA GLU A 323 35.16 -0.79 -6.60
C GLU A 323 33.76 -1.41 -6.47
N PRO A 324 33.63 -2.74 -6.67
CA PRO A 324 32.34 -3.42 -6.68
C PRO A 324 31.57 -3.37 -5.35
N ARG A 325 32.25 -3.04 -4.25
CA ARG A 325 31.67 -2.94 -2.90
C ARG A 325 31.16 -1.54 -2.56
N ASP A 326 31.46 -0.53 -3.38
CA ASP A 326 31.00 0.84 -3.12
C ASP A 326 29.51 0.99 -3.51
N PRO A 327 28.61 1.34 -2.57
CA PRO A 327 27.19 1.55 -2.84
C PRO A 327 26.90 2.87 -3.56
N ARG A 328 27.84 3.83 -3.58
CA ARG A 328 27.59 5.18 -4.11
C ARG A 328 27.47 5.20 -5.64
N PRO A 329 28.35 4.54 -6.43
CA PRO A 329 28.17 4.44 -7.88
C PRO A 329 26.81 3.88 -8.30
N PRO A 330 26.34 2.70 -7.83
CA PRO A 330 25.03 2.19 -8.22
C PRO A 330 23.88 3.10 -7.74
N PHE A 331 23.99 3.75 -6.58
CA PHE A 331 22.98 4.72 -6.14
C PHE A 331 22.85 5.91 -7.11
N ARG A 332 23.99 6.55 -7.44
CA ARG A 332 24.04 7.69 -8.38
C ARG A 332 23.64 7.28 -9.78
N LEU A 333 23.99 6.06 -10.20
CA LEU A 333 23.61 5.49 -11.49
C LEU A 333 22.09 5.43 -11.60
N GLY A 334 21.40 4.96 -10.56
CA GLY A 334 19.94 4.97 -10.52
C GLY A 334 19.33 6.37 -10.68
N GLU A 335 19.88 7.39 -10.00
CA GLU A 335 19.41 8.78 -10.17
C GLU A 335 19.61 9.31 -11.60
N ARG A 336 20.68 8.90 -12.29
CA ARG A 336 20.94 9.31 -13.68
C ARG A 336 20.03 8.56 -14.65
N LEU A 337 19.82 7.27 -14.45
CA LEU A 337 18.93 6.44 -15.26
C LEU A 337 17.47 6.89 -15.13
N GLU A 338 17.01 7.21 -13.92
CA GLU A 338 15.68 7.80 -13.68
C GLU A 338 15.51 9.11 -14.45
N ALA A 339 16.49 10.02 -14.35
CA ALA A 339 16.46 11.30 -15.09
C ALA A 339 16.45 11.12 -16.62
N ALA A 340 17.00 10.00 -17.12
CA ALA A 340 16.98 9.61 -18.53
C ALA A 340 15.69 8.87 -18.94
N GLY A 341 14.74 8.64 -18.02
CA GLY A 341 13.52 7.87 -18.28
C GLY A 341 13.72 6.35 -18.30
N ARG A 342 14.90 5.85 -17.91
CA ARG A 342 15.27 4.43 -17.86
C ARG A 342 14.93 3.82 -16.49
N THR A 343 13.66 3.89 -16.09
CA THR A 343 13.20 3.53 -14.74
C THR A 343 13.52 2.08 -14.35
N ALA A 344 13.42 1.11 -15.26
CA ALA A 344 13.72 -0.29 -14.96
C ALA A 344 15.21 -0.49 -14.62
N ASP A 345 16.11 0.13 -15.38
CA ASP A 345 17.56 0.10 -15.10
C ASP A 345 17.87 0.81 -13.78
N ALA A 346 17.16 1.90 -13.48
CA ALA A 346 17.32 2.64 -12.23
C ALA A 346 16.96 1.76 -11.01
N VAL A 347 15.88 0.97 -11.09
CA VAL A 347 15.50 0.01 -10.06
C VAL A 347 16.60 -1.03 -9.83
N ALA A 348 17.19 -1.57 -10.90
CA ALA A 348 18.30 -2.52 -10.77
C ALA A 348 19.52 -1.89 -10.09
N ALA A 349 19.87 -0.66 -10.45
CA ALA A 349 20.98 0.08 -9.84
C ALA A 349 20.75 0.37 -8.35
N TRP A 350 19.56 0.85 -7.96
CA TRP A 350 19.26 1.09 -6.54
C TRP A 350 19.14 -0.19 -5.71
N ARG A 351 18.62 -1.29 -6.27
CA ARG A 351 18.64 -2.60 -5.60
C ARG A 351 20.06 -3.04 -5.31
N ARG A 352 20.99 -2.84 -6.25
CA ARG A 352 22.42 -3.10 -6.01
C ARG A 352 22.99 -2.21 -4.91
N ALA A 353 22.62 -0.93 -4.86
CA ALA A 353 23.07 -0.04 -3.79
C ALA A 353 22.60 -0.52 -2.40
N VAL A 354 21.33 -0.92 -2.28
CA VAL A 354 20.76 -1.48 -1.04
C VAL A 354 21.41 -2.82 -0.65
N ALA A 355 21.71 -3.67 -1.63
CA ALA A 355 22.38 -4.95 -1.37
C ALA A 355 23.82 -4.77 -0.83
N LEU A 356 24.50 -3.72 -1.28
CA LEU A 356 25.84 -3.35 -0.79
C LEU A 356 25.80 -2.65 0.57
N ASP A 357 24.84 -1.74 0.74
CA ASP A 357 24.63 -0.99 1.97
C ASP A 357 23.14 -0.78 2.27
N PRO A 358 22.57 -1.65 3.14
CA PRO A 358 21.22 -1.53 3.67
C PRO A 358 20.91 -0.22 4.40
N SER A 359 21.90 0.60 4.78
CA SER A 359 21.67 1.85 5.52
C SER A 359 21.24 3.01 4.63
N VAL A 360 21.36 2.87 3.30
CA VAL A 360 21.05 3.92 2.32
C VAL A 360 19.53 4.13 2.21
N ALA A 361 18.95 4.82 3.19
CA ALA A 361 17.50 5.09 3.29
C ALA A 361 16.91 5.73 2.01
N LEU A 362 17.69 6.59 1.35
CA LEU A 362 17.26 7.26 0.13
C LEU A 362 17.15 6.30 -1.07
N ALA A 363 17.95 5.22 -1.11
CA ALA A 363 17.83 4.20 -2.15
C ALA A 363 16.50 3.44 -2.01
N PHE A 364 16.11 3.08 -0.79
CA PHE A 364 14.77 2.54 -0.52
C PHE A 364 13.66 3.50 -0.93
N PHE A 365 13.77 4.78 -0.58
CA PHE A 365 12.75 5.76 -0.95
C PHE A 365 12.60 5.87 -2.47
N LYS A 366 13.73 5.87 -3.20
CA LYS A 366 13.75 5.90 -4.66
C LYS A 366 13.18 4.64 -5.30
N LEU A 367 13.48 3.47 -4.74
CA LEU A 367 12.85 2.22 -5.14
C LEU A 367 11.34 2.24 -4.92
N GLY A 368 10.86 2.87 -3.85
CA GLY A 368 9.43 3.07 -3.59
C GLY A 368 8.77 3.99 -4.62
N GLU A 369 9.37 5.14 -4.94
CA GLU A 369 8.90 6.06 -5.98
C GLU A 369 8.81 5.35 -7.34
N ALA A 370 9.86 4.60 -7.71
CA ALA A 370 9.92 3.86 -8.96
C ALA A 370 8.88 2.73 -9.02
N ALA A 371 8.77 1.90 -7.97
CA ALA A 371 7.77 0.84 -7.88
C ALA A 371 6.34 1.40 -7.99
N GLN A 372 6.06 2.54 -7.34
CA GLN A 372 4.76 3.20 -7.44
C GLN A 372 4.49 3.69 -8.86
N SER A 373 5.48 4.27 -9.54
CA SER A 373 5.35 4.74 -10.93
C SER A 373 5.07 3.60 -11.93
N LEU A 374 5.58 2.40 -11.64
CA LEU A 374 5.37 1.17 -12.41
C LEU A 374 4.06 0.45 -12.03
N GLY A 375 3.31 0.96 -11.05
CA GLY A 375 2.07 0.33 -10.57
C GLY A 375 2.27 -0.84 -9.61
N HIS A 376 3.51 -1.11 -9.16
CA HIS A 376 3.83 -2.19 -8.22
C HIS A 376 3.54 -1.76 -6.77
N ARG A 377 2.24 -1.61 -6.43
CA ARG A 377 1.78 -0.98 -5.19
C ARG A 377 2.28 -1.66 -3.91
N HIS A 378 2.35 -2.98 -3.83
CA HIS A 378 2.81 -3.67 -2.61
C HIS A 378 4.32 -3.56 -2.43
N GLN A 379 5.08 -3.69 -3.52
CA GLN A 379 6.52 -3.47 -3.50
C GLN A 379 6.89 -2.01 -3.14
N ALA A 380 6.11 -1.03 -3.63
CA ALA A 380 6.27 0.36 -3.21
C ALA A 380 6.06 0.52 -1.71
N ALA A 381 5.07 -0.16 -1.12
CA ALA A 381 4.86 -0.13 0.32
C ALA A 381 6.04 -0.71 1.11
N TYR A 382 6.58 -1.86 0.69
CA TYR A 382 7.80 -2.41 1.30
C TYR A 382 8.95 -1.38 1.30
N TYR A 383 9.25 -0.81 0.14
CA TYR A 383 10.37 0.12 0.02
C TYR A 383 10.17 1.42 0.80
N PHE A 384 8.95 1.99 0.83
CA PHE A 384 8.68 3.16 1.66
C PHE A 384 8.74 2.86 3.17
N GLU A 385 8.33 1.66 3.62
CA GLU A 385 8.50 1.25 5.03
C GLU A 385 9.99 1.15 5.38
N GLN A 386 10.78 0.50 4.53
CA GLN A 386 12.22 0.35 4.75
C GLN A 386 12.92 1.72 4.76
N ALA A 387 12.50 2.65 3.90
CA ALA A 387 12.99 4.03 3.91
C ALA A 387 12.61 4.78 5.20
N ALA A 388 11.33 4.75 5.60
CA ALA A 388 10.83 5.45 6.78
C ALA A 388 11.53 5.01 8.07
N ARG A 389 11.83 3.72 8.21
CA ARG A 389 12.57 3.16 9.36
C ARG A 389 14.01 3.64 9.45
N ARG A 390 14.64 3.96 8.32
CA ARG A 390 16.07 4.33 8.22
C ARG A 390 16.30 5.84 8.18
N PHE A 391 15.28 6.63 7.85
CA PHE A 391 15.37 8.09 7.93
C PHE A 391 15.39 8.58 9.38
N ALA A 392 16.00 9.76 9.58
CA ALA A 392 15.99 10.43 10.87
C ALA A 392 14.55 10.63 11.39
N PRO A 393 14.25 10.21 12.64
CA PRO A 393 12.91 10.36 13.23
C PRO A 393 12.42 11.81 13.19
N GLY A 394 11.19 12.01 12.73
CA GLY A 394 10.60 13.35 12.59
C GLY A 394 11.20 14.21 11.47
N GLY A 395 12.08 13.66 10.62
CA GLY A 395 12.65 14.34 9.47
C GLY A 395 11.65 14.52 8.32
N ALA A 396 11.92 15.46 7.41
CA ALA A 396 11.07 15.71 6.23
C ALA A 396 10.96 14.49 5.31
N LEU A 397 12.06 13.76 5.09
CA LEU A 397 12.08 12.56 4.26
C LEU A 397 11.28 11.41 4.89
N GLN A 398 11.36 11.24 6.22
CA GLN A 398 10.55 10.25 6.93
C GLN A 398 9.05 10.55 6.79
N ARG A 399 8.64 11.81 6.97
CA ARG A 399 7.24 12.23 6.76
C ARG A 399 6.77 11.95 5.34
N ARG A 400 7.61 12.22 4.33
CA ARG A 400 7.30 11.91 2.93
C ARG A 400 7.12 10.41 2.70
N ALA A 401 7.97 9.57 3.28
CA ALA A 401 7.83 8.11 3.19
C ALA A 401 6.53 7.62 3.84
N PHE A 402 6.17 8.15 5.02
CA PHE A 402 4.89 7.82 5.65
C PHE A 402 3.67 8.28 4.85
N LEU A 403 3.70 9.49 4.28
CA LEU A 403 2.64 9.96 3.39
C LEU A 403 2.50 9.04 2.17
N ALA A 404 3.61 8.65 1.55
CA ALA A 404 3.60 7.73 0.41
C ALA A 404 2.95 6.38 0.78
N LEU A 405 3.29 5.81 1.94
CA LEU A 405 2.64 4.60 2.47
C LEU A 405 1.15 4.78 2.68
N GLU A 406 0.75 5.91 3.25
CA GLU A 406 -0.64 6.22 3.53
C GLU A 406 -1.46 6.32 2.23
N THR A 407 -0.94 7.04 1.23
CA THR A 407 -1.61 7.18 -0.07
C THR A 407 -1.73 5.88 -0.86
N LEU A 408 -0.83 4.91 -0.64
CA LEU A 408 -0.95 3.58 -1.23
C LEU A 408 -2.14 2.82 -0.66
N SER A 409 -2.37 2.91 0.66
CA SER A 409 -3.46 2.21 1.35
C SER A 409 -4.80 2.95 1.29
N TYR A 410 -4.76 4.29 1.32
CA TYR A 410 -5.93 5.17 1.29
C TYR A 410 -5.77 6.15 0.13
N PRO A 411 -6.38 5.87 -1.04
CA PRO A 411 -6.33 6.78 -2.17
C PRO A 411 -6.75 8.20 -1.76
N PRO A 412 -5.92 9.23 -1.99
CA PRO A 412 -6.25 10.58 -1.54
C PRO A 412 -7.48 11.18 -2.23
N VAL A 413 -7.74 10.74 -3.45
CA VAL A 413 -8.83 11.22 -4.31
C VAL A 413 -9.84 10.09 -4.44
N VAL A 414 -11.06 10.34 -3.98
CA VAL A 414 -12.20 9.41 -4.08
C VAL A 414 -12.86 9.55 -5.45
N ASP A 415 -13.00 10.79 -5.89
CA ASP A 415 -13.57 11.15 -7.18
C ASP A 415 -12.92 12.43 -7.67
N ALA A 416 -12.81 12.60 -8.97
CA ALA A 416 -12.24 13.79 -9.57
C ALA A 416 -12.78 13.98 -10.99
N GLY A 417 -12.61 15.18 -11.49
CA GLY A 417 -13.09 15.52 -12.82
C GLY A 417 -12.46 16.79 -13.37
N LEU A 418 -12.82 17.03 -14.62
CA LEU A 418 -12.63 18.30 -15.29
C LEU A 418 -14.00 18.90 -15.56
N ALA A 419 -14.13 20.21 -15.45
CA ALA A 419 -15.36 20.94 -15.65
C ALA A 419 -15.11 22.28 -16.35
N ASP A 420 -16.18 22.89 -16.87
CA ASP A 420 -16.13 24.13 -17.64
C ASP A 420 -16.26 25.42 -16.82
N GLY A 421 -16.36 25.31 -15.49
CA GLY A 421 -16.47 26.46 -14.59
C GLY A 421 -17.84 27.16 -14.63
N ARG A 422 -18.83 26.66 -15.37
CA ARG A 422 -20.13 27.31 -15.56
C ARG A 422 -21.26 26.61 -14.81
N SER A 423 -21.78 27.25 -13.79
CA SER A 423 -22.96 26.77 -13.05
C SER A 423 -24.21 26.70 -13.93
N GLU A 424 -24.98 25.59 -13.86
CA GLU A 424 -26.41 25.68 -14.12
C GLU A 424 -27.13 26.24 -12.87
N PRO A 425 -28.23 27.02 -13.01
CA PRO A 425 -28.97 27.52 -11.86
C PRO A 425 -29.59 26.36 -11.06
N GLY A 426 -29.09 26.11 -9.83
CA GLY A 426 -29.76 25.25 -8.84
C GLY A 426 -29.07 23.93 -8.45
N ALA A 427 -27.84 23.65 -8.88
CA ALA A 427 -27.08 22.48 -8.43
C ALA A 427 -26.16 22.82 -7.24
N ASP A 428 -26.05 21.93 -6.25
CA ASP A 428 -25.13 22.08 -5.09
C ASP A 428 -23.64 22.21 -5.50
N ASP A 429 -23.28 21.71 -6.70
CA ASP A 429 -21.95 21.82 -7.32
C ASP A 429 -21.80 23.03 -8.27
N ALA A 430 -22.69 24.02 -8.19
CA ALA A 430 -22.73 25.20 -9.08
C ALA A 430 -21.34 25.84 -9.30
N ALA A 431 -20.47 25.91 -8.29
CA ALA A 431 -19.17 26.58 -8.40
C ALA A 431 -18.11 25.87 -9.28
N LEU A 432 -18.34 24.62 -9.70
CA LEU A 432 -17.41 23.81 -10.51
C LEU A 432 -17.73 23.82 -12.01
N GLY A 433 -19.01 23.87 -12.36
CA GLY A 433 -19.52 23.77 -13.72
C GLY A 433 -19.78 22.35 -14.24
N ALA A 434 -20.10 22.23 -15.53
CA ALA A 434 -20.48 20.95 -16.15
C ALA A 434 -19.25 20.06 -16.42
N PRO A 435 -19.28 18.76 -16.07
CA PRO A 435 -18.19 17.84 -16.36
C PRO A 435 -17.86 17.76 -17.85
N ARG A 436 -16.58 17.84 -18.20
CA ARG A 436 -16.10 17.82 -19.59
C ARG A 436 -14.70 17.22 -19.71
N GLU A 437 -14.44 16.54 -20.82
CA GLU A 437 -13.11 16.00 -21.16
C GLU A 437 -12.44 16.71 -22.34
N ALA A 438 -13.16 17.65 -22.98
CA ALA A 438 -12.68 18.42 -24.12
C ALA A 438 -13.22 19.86 -24.09
N PHE A 439 -12.38 20.79 -24.56
CA PHE A 439 -12.62 22.23 -24.48
C PHE A 439 -12.34 22.89 -25.84
N ALA A 440 -13.09 23.94 -26.17
CA ALA A 440 -13.05 24.63 -27.45
C ALA A 440 -12.60 26.10 -27.34
N LEU A 441 -12.25 26.74 -28.46
CA LEU A 441 -11.73 28.11 -28.57
C LEU A 441 -12.61 29.24 -27.94
N GLY A 442 -13.81 28.92 -27.45
CA GLY A 442 -14.71 29.82 -26.72
C GLY A 442 -14.95 29.45 -25.25
N ASP A 443 -14.20 28.50 -24.71
CA ASP A 443 -14.25 28.17 -23.29
C ASP A 443 -13.24 29.05 -22.53
N PRO A 444 -13.69 29.82 -21.52
CA PRO A 444 -12.84 30.81 -20.85
C PRO A 444 -11.87 30.16 -19.87
N GLU A 445 -12.22 29.00 -19.33
CA GLU A 445 -11.42 28.31 -18.33
C GLU A 445 -11.65 26.79 -18.35
N VAL A 446 -10.74 26.10 -17.68
CA VAL A 446 -10.82 24.68 -17.34
C VAL A 446 -10.71 24.56 -15.83
N VAL A 447 -11.63 23.82 -15.20
CA VAL A 447 -11.61 23.56 -13.76
C VAL A 447 -11.24 22.10 -13.53
N TRP A 448 -10.17 21.85 -12.80
CA TRP A 448 -9.93 20.55 -12.19
C TRP A 448 -10.57 20.54 -10.81
N TRP A 449 -11.21 19.43 -10.45
CA TRP A 449 -11.76 19.23 -9.11
C TRP A 449 -11.52 17.82 -8.61
N ALA A 450 -11.47 17.65 -7.30
CA ALA A 450 -11.40 16.36 -6.64
C ALA A 450 -12.13 16.36 -5.29
N ARG A 451 -12.86 15.28 -5.01
CA ARG A 451 -13.30 14.93 -3.66
C ARG A 451 -12.18 14.14 -2.98
N LEU A 452 -11.62 14.72 -1.93
CA LEU A 452 -10.58 14.11 -1.14
C LEU A 452 -11.17 13.10 -0.17
N HIS A 453 -10.46 11.99 0.01
CA HIS A 453 -10.77 11.05 1.07
C HIS A 453 -10.73 11.75 2.44
N PRO A 454 -11.65 11.49 3.39
CA PRO A 454 -11.77 12.25 4.65
C PRO A 454 -10.47 12.37 5.44
N ARG A 455 -9.60 11.35 5.38
CA ARG A 455 -8.26 11.34 6.00
C ARG A 455 -7.36 12.48 5.50
N TYR A 456 -7.57 12.96 4.26
CA TYR A 456 -6.80 14.04 3.66
C TYR A 456 -7.53 15.40 3.63
N ALA A 457 -8.77 15.47 4.12
CA ALA A 457 -9.49 16.73 4.24
C ALA A 457 -8.71 17.83 5.02
N PRO A 458 -7.93 17.52 6.08
CA PRO A 458 -7.08 18.51 6.75
C PRO A 458 -5.97 19.08 5.85
N PHE A 459 -5.55 18.37 4.80
CA PHE A 459 -4.47 18.76 3.91
C PHE A 459 -4.94 19.43 2.61
N ARG A 460 -6.25 19.69 2.47
CA ARG A 460 -6.86 20.24 1.25
C ARG A 460 -6.19 21.53 0.73
N GLN A 461 -5.77 22.41 1.64
CA GLN A 461 -5.07 23.66 1.30
C GLN A 461 -3.61 23.47 0.82
N ARG A 462 -3.06 22.25 0.97
CA ARG A 462 -1.70 21.89 0.54
C ARG A 462 -1.69 21.25 -0.84
N VAL A 463 -2.86 21.02 -1.44
CA VAL A 463 -2.98 20.50 -2.80
C VAL A 463 -2.55 21.59 -3.78
N ARG A 464 -1.64 21.26 -4.68
CA ARG A 464 -1.22 22.11 -5.80
C ARG A 464 -1.52 21.43 -7.12
N VAL A 465 -1.97 22.20 -8.09
CA VAL A 465 -2.35 21.71 -9.41
C VAL A 465 -1.43 22.32 -10.45
N ARG A 466 -0.69 21.44 -11.13
CA ARG A 466 0.19 21.81 -12.24
C ARG A 466 -0.51 21.53 -13.56
N TRP A 467 -0.52 22.52 -14.43
CA TRP A 467 -1.05 22.46 -15.77
C TRP A 467 0.12 22.42 -16.75
N LEU A 468 0.14 21.40 -17.60
CA LEU A 468 1.15 21.17 -18.61
C LEU A 468 0.50 21.36 -19.98
N ASP A 469 1.11 22.20 -20.80
CA ASP A 469 0.66 22.45 -22.16
C ASP A 469 0.97 21.26 -23.09
N PRO A 470 0.52 21.29 -24.36
CA PRO A 470 0.77 20.19 -25.30
C PRO A 470 2.25 19.93 -25.62
N ALA A 471 3.13 20.90 -25.39
CA ALA A 471 4.58 20.72 -25.51
C ALA A 471 5.21 20.13 -24.23
N GLY A 472 4.41 19.93 -23.17
CA GLY A 472 4.86 19.44 -21.88
C GLY A 472 5.45 20.51 -20.98
N ALA A 473 5.40 21.79 -21.36
CA ALA A 473 5.87 22.89 -20.53
C ALA A 473 4.83 23.23 -19.45
N THR A 474 5.29 23.67 -18.27
CA THR A 474 4.38 24.13 -17.22
C THR A 474 3.73 25.45 -17.63
N ALA A 475 2.42 25.41 -17.88
CA ALA A 475 1.63 26.59 -18.19
C ALA A 475 1.20 27.33 -16.91
N ALA A 476 0.86 26.58 -15.85
CA ALA A 476 0.50 27.13 -14.55
C ALA A 476 0.77 26.12 -13.42
N ASP A 477 1.05 26.59 -12.21
CA ASP A 477 1.20 25.77 -11.01
C ASP A 477 0.55 26.50 -9.83
N VAL A 478 -0.71 26.19 -9.55
CA VAL A 478 -1.57 26.95 -8.63
C VAL A 478 -1.93 26.15 -7.39
N ALA A 479 -2.22 26.83 -6.28
CA ALA A 479 -2.81 26.18 -5.12
C ALA A 479 -4.28 25.85 -5.42
N ALA A 480 -4.75 24.69 -4.94
CA ALA A 480 -6.16 24.35 -5.03
C ALA A 480 -6.97 25.15 -4.00
N GLU A 481 -8.12 25.62 -4.42
CA GLU A 481 -9.17 26.16 -3.57
C GLU A 481 -9.94 25.02 -2.91
N ALA A 482 -10.54 25.30 -1.75
CA ALA A 482 -11.34 24.33 -0.99
C ALA A 482 -12.79 24.83 -0.87
N PRO A 483 -13.61 24.73 -1.93
CA PRO A 483 -14.98 25.24 -1.92
C PRO A 483 -15.91 24.51 -0.93
N ALA A 484 -15.59 23.28 -0.55
CA ALA A 484 -16.31 22.53 0.47
C ALA A 484 -15.34 21.73 1.38
N LYS A 485 -15.90 20.99 2.35
CA LYS A 485 -15.12 20.27 3.37
C LYS A 485 -14.17 19.22 2.77
N ASP A 486 -14.65 18.50 1.77
CA ASP A 486 -13.98 17.38 1.09
C ASP A 486 -13.67 17.70 -0.38
N LEU A 487 -14.17 18.81 -0.93
CA LEU A 487 -13.95 19.19 -2.31
C LEU A 487 -12.80 20.19 -2.44
N VAL A 488 -11.86 19.89 -3.35
CA VAL A 488 -10.83 20.83 -3.82
C VAL A 488 -11.00 21.10 -5.31
N ALA A 489 -10.64 22.31 -5.75
CA ALA A 489 -10.67 22.69 -7.15
C ALA A 489 -9.54 23.64 -7.52
N ALA A 490 -9.11 23.62 -8.77
CA ALA A 490 -8.16 24.59 -9.33
C ALA A 490 -8.60 24.99 -10.73
N ARG A 491 -8.46 26.28 -11.05
CA ARG A 491 -8.89 26.86 -12.32
C ARG A 491 -7.69 27.24 -13.19
N LEU A 492 -7.84 27.04 -14.49
CA LEU A 492 -6.92 27.53 -15.52
C LEU A 492 -7.70 28.41 -16.48
N ALA A 493 -7.43 29.71 -16.47
CA ALA A 493 -7.95 30.64 -17.47
C ALA A 493 -7.25 30.41 -18.82
N LEU A 494 -8.02 30.19 -19.88
CA LEU A 494 -7.54 30.00 -21.25
C LEU A 494 -7.44 31.36 -21.97
N GLU A 495 -6.59 32.22 -21.44
CA GLU A 495 -6.41 33.60 -21.89
C GLU A 495 -5.01 33.86 -22.46
N GLY A 496 -4.88 34.99 -23.17
CA GLY A 496 -3.62 35.42 -23.78
C GLY A 496 -2.99 34.31 -24.63
N ALA A 497 -1.69 34.07 -24.42
CA ALA A 497 -0.93 33.08 -25.17
C ALA A 497 -1.36 31.62 -24.93
N LEU A 498 -2.13 31.32 -23.87
CA LEU A 498 -2.61 29.95 -23.63
C LEU A 498 -3.78 29.59 -24.55
N ARG A 499 -4.54 30.58 -25.00
CA ARG A 499 -5.71 30.42 -25.88
C ARG A 499 -5.38 29.85 -27.26
N GLU A 500 -4.13 29.98 -27.68
CA GLU A 500 -3.64 29.50 -28.99
C GLU A 500 -2.90 28.16 -28.89
N ARG A 501 -2.70 27.61 -27.68
CA ARG A 501 -1.98 26.36 -27.46
C ARG A 501 -2.91 25.15 -27.56
N PHE A 502 -3.30 24.81 -28.79
CA PHE A 502 -4.14 23.65 -29.07
C PHE A 502 -3.38 22.33 -28.93
N GLY A 503 -4.09 21.28 -28.53
CA GLY A 503 -3.57 19.94 -28.39
C GLY A 503 -4.02 19.27 -27.11
N ARG A 504 -3.29 18.23 -26.71
CA ARG A 504 -3.58 17.46 -25.51
C ARG A 504 -2.84 18.06 -24.32
N TRP A 505 -3.59 18.65 -23.40
CA TRP A 505 -3.08 19.17 -22.14
C TRP A 505 -3.05 18.08 -21.07
N ARG A 506 -2.22 18.29 -20.06
CA ARG A 506 -2.17 17.42 -18.88
C ARG A 506 -2.30 18.25 -17.61
N VAL A 507 -3.05 17.74 -16.65
CA VAL A 507 -3.16 18.30 -15.30
C VAL A 507 -2.64 17.28 -14.29
N GLU A 508 -1.86 17.76 -13.33
CA GLU A 508 -1.30 16.97 -12.25
C GLU A 508 -1.60 17.64 -10.90
N ALA A 509 -2.51 17.05 -10.15
CA ALA A 509 -2.77 17.44 -8.77
C ALA A 509 -1.78 16.75 -7.85
N ARG A 510 -1.18 17.51 -6.94
CA ARG A 510 -0.12 17.04 -6.07
C ARG A 510 -0.39 17.43 -4.62
N LEU A 511 -0.16 16.49 -3.71
CA LEU A 511 -0.14 16.73 -2.27
C LEU A 511 1.31 16.55 -1.78
N GLU A 512 1.89 17.62 -1.23
CA GLU A 512 3.30 17.61 -0.77
C GLU A 512 4.31 17.15 -1.85
N GLY A 513 4.03 17.46 -3.12
CA GLY A 513 4.86 17.08 -4.26
C GLY A 513 4.55 15.71 -4.85
N GLN A 514 3.80 14.85 -4.15
CA GLN A 514 3.34 13.56 -4.68
C GLN A 514 2.11 13.76 -5.57
N VAL A 515 2.10 13.20 -6.78
CA VAL A 515 0.93 13.23 -7.67
C VAL A 515 -0.18 12.36 -7.07
N ILE A 516 -1.36 12.95 -6.85
CA ILE A 516 -2.55 12.29 -6.30
C ILE A 516 -3.68 12.12 -7.31
N ASP A 517 -3.67 12.90 -8.40
CA ASP A 517 -4.54 12.72 -9.57
C ASP A 517 -3.81 13.25 -10.81
N ARG A 518 -4.02 12.58 -11.94
CA ARG A 518 -3.49 12.99 -13.24
C ARG A 518 -4.57 12.82 -14.29
N ARG A 519 -4.83 13.87 -15.06
CA ARG A 519 -5.81 13.85 -16.15
C ARG A 519 -5.25 14.52 -17.40
N THR A 520 -5.88 14.23 -18.53
CA THR A 520 -5.62 14.90 -19.79
C THR A 520 -6.91 15.39 -20.39
N PHE A 521 -6.86 16.52 -21.09
CA PHE A 521 -7.98 17.01 -21.89
C PHE A 521 -7.52 17.47 -23.25
N LEU A 522 -8.44 17.44 -24.21
CA LEU A 522 -8.20 17.99 -25.54
C LEU A 522 -8.68 19.45 -25.59
N TYR A 523 -7.80 20.35 -26.03
CA TYR A 523 -8.16 21.72 -26.37
C TYR A 523 -8.00 21.93 -27.87
N SER A 524 -9.08 22.25 -28.58
CA SER A 524 -9.04 22.36 -30.04
C SER A 524 -9.92 23.49 -30.59
N SER A 525 -9.47 24.12 -31.67
CA SER A 525 -10.26 25.07 -32.46
C SER A 525 -11.36 24.40 -33.30
N SER A 526 -11.23 23.10 -33.60
CA SER A 526 -12.17 22.34 -34.44
C SER A 526 -13.38 21.78 -33.67
N LEU A 527 -13.35 21.81 -32.34
CA LEU A 527 -14.47 21.40 -31.52
C LEU A 527 -15.57 22.47 -31.59
N ARG A 528 -16.77 22.09 -32.05
CA ARG A 528 -17.93 22.98 -31.99
C ARG A 528 -18.44 23.01 -30.56
N ARG A 529 -18.77 24.20 -30.06
CA ARG A 529 -19.48 24.37 -28.79
C ARG A 529 -20.79 23.58 -28.89
N ALA A 530 -20.98 22.57 -28.04
CA ALA A 530 -22.31 22.00 -27.86
C ALA A 530 -23.18 23.11 -27.26
N SER A 531 -24.10 23.66 -28.06
CA SER A 531 -25.12 24.57 -27.57
C SER A 531 -26.00 23.80 -26.61
N SER A 532 -26.27 24.36 -25.44
CA SER A 532 -27.29 23.89 -24.50
C SER A 532 -28.62 23.76 -25.24
N ALA A 533 -28.90 22.57 -25.76
CA ALA A 533 -30.21 22.22 -26.26
C ALA A 533 -31.07 21.97 -25.02
N GLN A 534 -32.10 22.82 -24.85
CA GLN A 534 -33.19 22.57 -23.93
C GLN A 534 -33.57 21.09 -23.97
N VAL A 535 -33.52 20.44 -22.81
CA VAL A 535 -34.24 19.20 -22.57
C VAL A 535 -35.70 19.49 -22.93
N PRO A 536 -36.30 18.83 -23.94
CA PRO A 536 -37.72 18.95 -24.14
C PRO A 536 -38.39 18.27 -22.94
N SER A 537 -39.15 19.04 -22.19
CA SER A 537 -40.10 18.51 -21.20
C SER A 537 -41.12 17.62 -21.92
N GLY A 538 -40.86 16.31 -21.94
CA GLY A 538 -41.77 15.31 -22.47
C GLY A 538 -42.36 14.48 -21.34
N ARG A 539 -43.52 14.88 -20.83
CA ARG A 539 -44.41 13.98 -20.09
C ARG A 539 -44.83 12.81 -21.00
N SER A 540 -44.90 11.63 -20.39
CA SER A 540 -45.42 10.34 -20.87
C SER A 540 -46.78 10.44 -21.60
N PRO A 541 -47.18 9.46 -22.46
CA PRO A 541 -47.90 8.30 -21.93
C PRO A 541 -47.68 6.97 -22.69
N ARG A 542 -47.25 5.93 -21.97
CA ARG A 542 -48.03 4.71 -21.62
C ARG A 542 -47.14 3.61 -21.10
#